data_AF-A0A969S646-F1
#
_entry.id   AF-A0A969S646-F1
#
_cell.length_a   1.000
_cell.length_b   1.000
_cell.length_c   1.000
_cell.angle_alpha   90.00
_cell.angle_beta   90.00
_cell.angle_gamma   90.00
#
_symmetry.space_group_name_H-M   'P 1'
#
loop_
_entity.id
_entity.type
_entity.pdbx_description
1 polymer ?
#
loop_
_entity_poly.entity_id
_entity_poly.type
_entity_poly.pdbx_seq_one_letter_code
_entity_poly.pdbx_strand_id
1 'polypeptide(L)'
;MSNALSNSAQRWGQALTSPQASAPRTGTVNPAKPIPEAWWHQGEKSPIAVAIGAAEGTRYVNGDKTDAYYWHSDPGNGADNFGTFSYQHLPHSLTQAVRQQTTTAAKREVSAQEQLPEISDRAQIQRLRKFHDQLQQQAAARGIVMSQLELLNGLDLANQSEAAALWPEGYVDRLAQLKTLTDDAELQILEARAWSYWNPERKDWDAPGLGNTYANVLQDQRRRYESIREALEQYPPATGASATTPQDVAANQIISFNVL
;
A
#
# COMPACT_ATOMS: atom_id res chain seq x y z
N MET A 1 18.77 20.54 -0.63
CA MET A 1 17.60 19.70 -0.27
C MET A 1 17.04 19.99 1.13
N SER A 2 17.86 20.35 2.13
CA SER A 2 17.39 20.66 3.50
C SER A 2 16.37 21.81 3.59
N ASN A 3 16.57 22.92 2.86
CA ASN A 3 15.68 24.09 2.94
C ASN A 3 14.25 23.81 2.43
N ALA A 4 14.07 22.92 1.44
CA ALA A 4 12.75 22.60 0.90
C ALA A 4 11.93 21.73 1.87
N LEU A 5 12.59 20.76 2.54
CA LEU A 5 11.95 19.91 3.54
C LEU A 5 11.58 20.71 4.80
N SER A 6 12.45 21.59 5.27
CA SER A 6 12.15 22.49 6.40
C SER A 6 10.97 23.43 6.09
N ASN A 7 10.89 23.96 4.88
CA ASN A 7 9.78 24.80 4.45
C ASN A 7 8.45 24.02 4.35
N SER A 8 8.49 22.74 3.94
CA SER A 8 7.29 21.90 3.88
C SER A 8 6.75 21.58 5.27
N ALA A 9 7.62 21.21 6.22
CA ALA A 9 7.26 20.97 7.62
C ALA A 9 6.55 22.19 8.25
N GLN A 10 7.10 23.38 8.03
CA GLN A 10 6.53 24.63 8.55
C GLN A 10 5.20 24.98 7.86
N ARG A 11 5.15 24.86 6.53
CA ARG A 11 3.94 25.15 5.74
C ARG A 11 2.77 24.27 6.17
N TRP A 12 2.99 22.97 6.28
CA TRP A 12 1.93 22.02 6.57
C TRP A 12 1.65 21.87 8.05
N GLY A 13 2.64 22.07 8.92
CA GLY A 13 2.46 21.92 10.36
C GLY A 13 1.38 22.83 10.92
N GLN A 14 1.37 24.10 10.53
CA GLN A 14 0.29 25.00 10.95
C GLN A 14 -1.06 24.58 10.37
N ALA A 15 -1.11 24.19 9.10
CA ALA A 15 -2.37 23.87 8.43
C ALA A 15 -3.00 22.55 8.92
N LEU A 16 -2.19 21.53 9.16
CA LEU A 16 -2.65 20.17 9.50
C LEU A 16 -2.82 19.94 11.01
N THR A 17 -2.21 20.78 11.85
CA THR A 17 -2.44 20.74 13.31
C THR A 17 -3.52 21.71 13.78
N SER A 18 -4.10 22.51 12.87
CA SER A 18 -5.19 23.43 13.17
C SER A 18 -6.56 22.77 12.98
N PRO A 19 -7.55 22.99 13.87
CA PRO A 19 -8.86 22.33 13.81
C PRO A 19 -9.83 22.85 12.74
N GLN A 20 -9.36 23.46 11.63
CA GLN A 20 -10.24 24.07 10.63
C GLN A 20 -10.65 23.08 9.53
N ALA A 21 -11.87 22.54 9.65
CA ALA A 21 -12.56 21.87 8.55
C ALA A 21 -13.09 22.93 7.56
N SER A 22 -12.41 23.07 6.42
CA SER A 22 -12.99 23.73 5.24
C SER A 22 -13.53 22.66 4.30
N ALA A 23 -14.57 22.97 3.53
CA ALA A 23 -15.07 22.03 2.51
C ALA A 23 -13.96 21.72 1.49
N PRO A 24 -13.86 20.46 0.98
CA PRO A 24 -12.90 20.10 -0.06
C PRO A 24 -13.01 21.05 -1.25
N ARG A 25 -11.88 21.47 -1.82
CA ARG A 25 -11.92 22.25 -3.06
C ARG A 25 -12.54 21.38 -4.15
N THR A 26 -13.56 21.89 -4.82
CA THR A 26 -14.20 21.23 -5.96
C THR A 26 -13.31 21.32 -7.19
N GLY A 27 -12.12 20.70 -7.14
CA GLY A 27 -11.38 20.34 -8.33
C GLY A 27 -12.16 19.26 -9.09
N THR A 28 -12.04 19.25 -10.41
CA THR A 28 -12.65 18.23 -11.29
C THR A 28 -12.40 16.84 -10.75
N VAL A 29 -13.44 16.21 -10.19
CA VAL A 29 -13.39 14.84 -9.69
C VAL A 29 -13.32 13.93 -10.91
N ASN A 30 -12.10 13.62 -11.37
CA ASN A 30 -11.94 12.45 -12.24
C ASN A 30 -12.53 11.26 -11.47
N PRO A 31 -13.45 10.47 -12.06
CA PRO A 31 -14.05 9.35 -11.36
C PRO A 31 -12.92 8.44 -10.91
N ALA A 32 -12.69 8.42 -9.60
CA ALA A 32 -11.58 7.71 -9.01
C ALA A 32 -11.79 6.22 -9.33
N LYS A 33 -10.86 5.62 -10.08
CA LYS A 33 -10.93 4.19 -10.37
C LYS A 33 -10.66 3.45 -9.05
N PRO A 34 -11.60 2.64 -8.53
CA PRO A 34 -11.33 1.81 -7.36
C PRO A 34 -10.28 0.75 -7.72
N ILE A 35 -9.71 0.10 -6.69
CA ILE A 35 -8.89 -1.09 -6.91
C ILE A 35 -9.79 -2.18 -7.56
N PRO A 36 -9.43 -2.71 -8.75
CA PRO A 36 -10.23 -3.74 -9.41
C PRO A 36 -10.41 -4.98 -8.54
N GLU A 37 -11.63 -5.50 -8.48
CA GLU A 37 -11.94 -6.70 -7.67
C GLU A 37 -11.04 -7.89 -8.04
N ALA A 38 -10.72 -8.02 -9.34
CA ALA A 38 -9.85 -9.08 -9.85
C ALA A 38 -8.45 -9.08 -9.20
N TRP A 39 -7.94 -7.93 -8.75
CA TRP A 39 -6.62 -7.85 -8.12
C TRP A 39 -6.60 -8.58 -6.78
N TRP A 40 -7.69 -8.57 -6.00
CA TRP A 40 -7.76 -9.27 -4.72
C TRP A 40 -7.69 -10.81 -4.87
N HIS A 41 -8.05 -11.33 -6.03
CA HIS A 41 -8.08 -12.77 -6.31
C HIS A 41 -6.78 -13.31 -6.92
N GLN A 42 -5.85 -12.44 -7.32
CA GLN A 42 -4.57 -12.83 -7.93
C GLN A 42 -3.48 -13.19 -6.91
N GLY A 43 -3.78 -13.09 -5.61
CA GLY A 43 -2.88 -13.45 -4.52
C GLY A 43 -1.55 -12.70 -4.60
N GLU A 44 -0.45 -13.44 -4.47
CA GLU A 44 0.91 -12.89 -4.48
C GLU A 44 1.35 -12.29 -5.84
N LYS A 45 0.62 -12.58 -6.92
CA LYS A 45 0.87 -12.02 -8.26
C LYS A 45 0.02 -10.78 -8.55
N SER A 46 -0.81 -10.38 -7.60
CA SER A 46 -1.69 -9.21 -7.77
C SER A 46 -0.86 -7.92 -7.88
N PRO A 47 -1.35 -6.91 -8.62
CA PRO A 47 -0.73 -5.59 -8.59
C PRO A 47 -0.70 -4.96 -7.19
N ILE A 48 -1.61 -5.36 -6.29
CA ILE A 48 -1.58 -4.98 -4.86
C ILE A 48 -0.32 -5.53 -4.20
N ALA A 49 -0.06 -6.83 -4.38
CA ALA A 49 1.12 -7.50 -3.85
C ALA A 49 2.40 -6.92 -4.44
N VAL A 50 2.47 -6.69 -5.75
CA VAL A 50 3.65 -6.08 -6.38
C VAL A 50 3.91 -4.67 -5.87
N ALA A 51 2.88 -3.81 -5.81
CA ALA A 51 3.04 -2.42 -5.39
C ALA A 51 3.47 -2.30 -3.93
N ILE A 52 2.77 -2.99 -3.01
CA ILE A 52 3.13 -2.95 -1.58
C ILE A 52 4.46 -3.67 -1.35
N GLY A 53 4.70 -4.81 -2.00
CA GLY A 53 5.97 -5.53 -1.90
C GLY A 53 7.18 -4.72 -2.39
N ALA A 54 7.02 -3.94 -3.45
CA ALA A 54 8.05 -3.01 -3.90
C ALA A 54 8.32 -1.90 -2.88
N ALA A 55 7.26 -1.35 -2.28
CA ALA A 55 7.38 -0.36 -1.21
C ALA A 55 8.00 -0.92 0.08
N GLU A 56 7.74 -2.19 0.41
CA GLU A 56 8.39 -2.93 1.50
C GLU A 56 9.85 -3.29 1.19
N GLY A 57 10.21 -3.47 -0.09
CA GLY A 57 11.53 -3.95 -0.53
C GLY A 57 11.65 -5.48 -0.62
N THR A 58 10.53 -6.20 -0.49
CA THR A 58 10.45 -7.66 -0.65
C THR A 58 10.24 -8.06 -2.11
N ARG A 59 9.86 -7.12 -2.96
CA ARG A 59 9.74 -7.28 -4.41
C ARG A 59 10.41 -6.16 -5.17
N TYR A 60 10.73 -6.42 -6.42
CA TYR A 60 11.01 -5.40 -7.42
C TYR A 60 9.70 -4.93 -8.06
N VAL A 61 9.72 -3.75 -8.67
CA VAL A 61 8.54 -3.16 -9.36
C VAL A 61 8.03 -4.03 -10.52
N ASN A 62 8.87 -4.90 -11.08
CA ASN A 62 8.49 -5.88 -12.10
C ASN A 62 7.80 -7.13 -11.50
N GLY A 63 7.66 -7.23 -10.17
CA GLY A 63 7.03 -8.33 -9.47
C GLY A 63 7.97 -9.44 -9.00
N ASP A 64 9.25 -9.42 -9.40
CA ASP A 64 10.24 -10.40 -8.96
C ASP A 64 10.48 -10.29 -7.44
N LYS A 65 10.72 -11.44 -6.80
CA LYS A 65 10.96 -11.53 -5.36
C LYS A 65 12.42 -11.15 -5.05
N THR A 66 12.64 -10.36 -4.00
CA THR A 66 13.99 -10.14 -3.45
C THR A 66 14.31 -11.21 -2.40
N ASP A 67 15.54 -11.24 -1.91
CA ASP A 67 15.91 -12.09 -0.77
C ASP A 67 15.05 -11.82 0.49
N ALA A 68 14.61 -10.58 0.69
CA ALA A 68 13.81 -10.18 1.85
C ALA A 68 12.40 -10.79 1.83
N TYR A 69 11.90 -11.21 0.66
CA TYR A 69 10.66 -11.99 0.53
C TYR A 69 10.71 -13.27 1.36
N TYR A 70 11.85 -13.97 1.33
CA TYR A 70 11.97 -15.27 1.98
C TYR A 70 12.13 -15.11 3.48
N TRP A 71 12.95 -14.17 3.93
CA TRP A 71 13.06 -13.82 5.34
C TRP A 71 13.88 -12.54 5.53
N HIS A 72 13.46 -11.71 6.46
CA HIS A 72 14.29 -10.66 7.05
C HIS A 72 13.88 -10.38 8.50
N SER A 73 14.76 -9.73 9.26
CA SER A 73 14.46 -9.26 10.61
C SER A 73 14.02 -7.80 10.55
N ASP A 74 12.98 -7.46 11.30
CA ASP A 74 12.61 -6.06 11.53
C ASP A 74 13.68 -5.37 12.41
N PRO A 75 14.26 -4.24 11.98
CA PRO A 75 15.28 -3.53 12.77
C PRO A 75 14.76 -2.90 14.07
N GLY A 76 13.47 -2.60 14.15
CA GLY A 76 12.84 -1.93 15.28
C GLY A 76 12.43 -2.87 16.41
N ASN A 77 11.94 -4.07 16.09
CA ASN A 77 11.48 -5.05 17.11
C ASN A 77 12.16 -6.43 17.05
N GLY A 78 13.00 -6.70 16.06
CA GLY A 78 13.68 -7.99 15.88
C GLY A 78 12.78 -9.14 15.41
N ALA A 79 11.55 -8.86 14.97
CA ALA A 79 10.62 -9.88 14.51
C ALA A 79 11.07 -10.51 13.18
N ASP A 80 10.75 -11.80 13.01
CA ASP A 80 10.93 -12.49 11.74
C ASP A 80 9.77 -12.11 10.79
N ASN A 81 10.12 -11.56 9.63
CA ASN A 81 9.18 -11.16 8.59
C ASN A 81 9.25 -12.09 7.38
N PHE A 82 8.09 -12.35 6.78
CA PHE A 82 7.94 -13.31 5.68
C PHE A 82 7.00 -12.77 4.59
N GLY A 83 7.29 -13.11 3.34
CA GLY A 83 6.42 -12.83 2.21
C GLY A 83 6.55 -11.42 1.66
N THR A 84 5.66 -11.13 0.72
CA THR A 84 5.54 -9.85 0.03
C THR A 84 5.29 -8.70 0.98
N PHE A 85 4.49 -8.93 2.01
CA PHE A 85 4.02 -7.87 2.88
C PHE A 85 4.80 -7.76 4.19
N SER A 86 5.96 -8.41 4.30
CA SER A 86 6.77 -8.44 5.52
C SER A 86 5.95 -8.91 6.75
N TYR A 87 5.14 -9.95 6.59
CA TYR A 87 4.19 -10.37 7.63
C TYR A 87 4.88 -11.05 8.82
N GLN A 88 4.62 -10.55 10.02
CA GLN A 88 5.27 -10.99 11.27
C GLN A 88 4.40 -11.90 12.16
N HIS A 89 3.12 -12.09 11.82
CA HIS A 89 2.15 -12.72 12.75
C HIS A 89 1.88 -14.20 12.46
N LEU A 90 2.83 -14.91 11.86
CA LEU A 90 2.73 -16.36 11.74
C LEU A 90 2.83 -17.02 13.13
N PRO A 91 2.04 -18.08 13.41
CA PRO A 91 2.15 -18.85 14.64
C PRO A 91 3.58 -19.37 14.89
N HIS A 92 3.95 -19.47 16.16
CA HIS A 92 5.28 -19.97 16.53
C HIS A 92 5.55 -21.38 15.98
N SER A 93 4.53 -22.24 15.93
CA SER A 93 4.65 -23.59 15.39
C SER A 93 5.09 -23.61 13.93
N LEU A 94 4.69 -22.63 13.12
CA LEU A 94 5.13 -22.52 11.72
C LEU A 94 6.54 -21.94 11.59
N THR A 95 6.92 -21.05 12.51
CA THR A 95 8.22 -20.34 12.43
C THR A 95 9.34 -21.02 13.21
N GLN A 96 9.07 -22.15 13.88
CA GLN A 96 10.03 -22.81 14.76
C GLN A 96 11.32 -23.22 14.03
N ALA A 97 11.21 -23.81 12.84
CA ALA A 97 12.36 -24.27 12.07
C ALA A 97 13.27 -23.10 11.63
N VAL A 98 12.69 -21.96 11.26
CA VAL A 98 13.44 -20.74 10.92
C VAL A 98 14.13 -20.17 12.16
N ARG A 99 13.46 -20.15 13.31
CA ARG A 99 14.03 -19.62 14.56
C ARG A 99 15.23 -20.42 15.08
N GLN A 100 15.33 -21.70 14.71
CA GLN A 100 16.47 -22.55 15.06
C GLN A 100 17.71 -22.26 14.20
N GLN A 101 17.57 -21.56 13.07
CA GLN A 101 18.69 -21.22 12.21
C GLN A 101 19.43 -19.98 12.71
N THR A 102 20.76 -20.01 12.59
CA THR A 102 21.64 -18.94 13.09
C THR A 102 22.11 -17.96 12.00
N THR A 103 21.98 -18.33 10.72
CA THR A 103 22.40 -17.46 9.60
C THR A 103 21.20 -16.98 8.80
N THR A 104 21.29 -15.77 8.27
CA THR A 104 20.27 -15.20 7.36
C THR A 104 20.00 -16.10 6.15
N ALA A 105 21.05 -16.70 5.57
CA ALA A 105 20.90 -17.59 4.42
C ALA A 105 20.11 -18.86 4.78
N ALA A 106 20.45 -19.53 5.89
CA ALA A 106 19.73 -20.71 6.34
C ALA A 106 18.27 -20.39 6.73
N LYS A 107 18.04 -19.23 7.37
CA LYS A 107 16.67 -18.76 7.67
C LYS A 107 15.83 -18.61 6.41
N ARG A 108 16.37 -18.00 5.36
CA ARG A 108 15.70 -17.82 4.07
C ARG A 108 15.42 -19.17 3.39
N GLU A 109 16.40 -20.08 3.39
CA GLU A 109 16.25 -21.40 2.80
C GLU A 109 15.15 -22.21 3.49
N VAL A 110 15.19 -22.30 4.82
CA VAL A 110 14.16 -23.01 5.60
C VAL A 110 12.79 -22.35 5.42
N SER A 111 12.73 -21.02 5.43
CA SER A 111 11.48 -20.29 5.18
C SER A 111 10.85 -20.64 3.82
N ALA A 112 11.68 -20.73 2.78
CA ALA A 112 11.24 -21.15 1.44
C ALA A 112 10.77 -22.61 1.42
N GLN A 113 11.52 -23.52 2.06
CA GLN A 113 11.16 -24.94 2.15
C GLN A 113 9.80 -25.15 2.85
N GLU A 114 9.55 -24.38 3.91
CA GLU A 114 8.32 -24.41 4.71
C GLU A 114 7.17 -23.58 4.10
N GLN A 115 7.40 -22.94 2.94
CA GLN A 115 6.41 -22.08 2.24
C GLN A 115 5.82 -20.97 3.13
N LEU A 116 6.61 -20.47 4.09
CA LEU A 116 6.18 -19.41 5.00
C LEU A 116 5.82 -18.11 4.27
N PRO A 117 6.57 -17.67 3.23
CA PRO A 117 6.21 -16.48 2.48
C PRO A 117 4.81 -16.55 1.86
N GLU A 118 4.44 -17.68 1.26
CA GLU A 118 3.13 -17.88 0.64
C GLU A 118 2.00 -17.99 1.68
N ILE A 119 2.27 -18.60 2.84
CA ILE A 119 1.32 -18.62 3.96
C ILE A 119 1.07 -17.20 4.47
N SER A 120 2.14 -16.42 4.64
CA SER A 120 2.10 -15.01 5.04
C SER A 120 1.34 -14.15 4.04
N ASP A 121 1.58 -14.31 2.74
CA ASP A 121 0.90 -13.55 1.70
C ASP A 121 -0.61 -13.80 1.70
N ARG A 122 -1.04 -15.06 1.89
CA ARG A 122 -2.46 -15.40 2.01
C ARG A 122 -3.12 -14.78 3.25
N ALA A 123 -2.42 -14.77 4.39
CA ALA A 123 -2.94 -14.17 5.60
C ALA A 123 -3.04 -12.64 5.47
N GLN A 124 -1.99 -12.01 4.94
CA GLN A 124 -1.92 -10.56 4.90
C GLN A 124 -2.81 -9.96 3.82
N ILE A 125 -3.00 -10.61 2.66
CA ILE A 125 -3.95 -10.09 1.65
C ILE A 125 -5.39 -10.05 2.18
N GLN A 126 -5.78 -11.03 3.02
CA GLN A 126 -7.10 -11.03 3.67
C GLN A 126 -7.23 -9.88 4.67
N ARG A 127 -6.15 -9.52 5.39
CA ARG A 127 -6.12 -8.37 6.30
C ARG A 127 -6.18 -7.05 5.53
N LEU A 128 -5.39 -6.92 4.45
CA LEU A 128 -5.39 -5.73 3.58
C LEU A 128 -6.77 -5.48 2.97
N ARG A 129 -7.53 -6.52 2.61
CA ARG A 129 -8.92 -6.34 2.16
C ARG A 129 -9.80 -5.70 3.24
N LYS A 130 -9.65 -6.08 4.51
CA LYS A 130 -10.39 -5.43 5.61
C LYS A 130 -9.98 -3.97 5.78
N PHE A 131 -8.69 -3.67 5.67
CA PHE A 131 -8.20 -2.28 5.70
C PHE A 131 -8.73 -1.47 4.53
N HIS A 132 -8.83 -2.06 3.33
CA HIS A 132 -9.42 -1.39 2.17
C HIS A 132 -10.84 -0.93 2.48
N ASP A 133 -11.68 -1.81 3.04
CA ASP A 133 -13.06 -1.47 3.39
C ASP A 133 -13.11 -0.35 4.46
N GLN A 134 -12.21 -0.38 5.45
CA GLN A 134 -12.12 0.66 6.48
C GLN A 134 -11.68 2.02 5.89
N LEU A 135 -10.65 2.03 5.04
CA LEU A 135 -10.18 3.25 4.37
C LEU A 135 -11.29 3.87 3.51
N GLN A 136 -12.03 3.04 2.77
CA GLN A 136 -13.18 3.51 1.99
C GLN A 136 -14.30 4.08 2.86
N GLN A 137 -14.62 3.43 3.98
CA GLN A 137 -15.61 3.93 4.93
C GLN A 137 -15.19 5.27 5.54
N GLN A 138 -13.93 5.42 5.93
CA GLN A 138 -13.37 6.68 6.44
C GLN A 138 -13.42 7.77 5.36
N ALA A 139 -13.06 7.44 4.12
CA ALA A 139 -13.07 8.39 3.01
C ALA A 139 -14.48 8.91 2.74
N ALA A 140 -15.46 8.00 2.71
CA ALA A 140 -16.88 8.34 2.57
C ALA A 140 -17.37 9.22 3.72
N ALA A 141 -16.98 8.93 4.97
CA ALA A 141 -17.32 9.76 6.13
C ALA A 141 -16.71 11.17 6.07
N ARG A 142 -15.59 11.34 5.35
CA ARG A 142 -14.96 12.64 5.07
C ARG A 142 -15.42 13.29 3.76
N GLY A 143 -16.37 12.67 3.05
CA GLY A 143 -16.88 13.18 1.79
C GLY A 143 -15.85 13.21 0.65
N ILE A 144 -14.81 12.38 0.74
CA ILE A 144 -13.80 12.25 -0.31
C ILE A 144 -13.90 10.89 -0.99
N VAL A 145 -13.59 10.85 -2.29
CA VAL A 145 -13.38 9.60 -3.03
C VAL A 145 -11.88 9.46 -3.26
N MET A 146 -11.35 8.29 -2.95
CA MET A 146 -9.93 7.99 -3.14
C MET A 146 -9.71 7.27 -4.49
N SER A 147 -8.70 7.73 -5.22
CA SER A 147 -8.15 7.06 -6.39
C SER A 147 -7.46 5.75 -6.01
N GLN A 148 -7.20 4.91 -7.02
CA GLN A 148 -6.42 3.69 -6.88
C GLN A 148 -5.04 3.92 -6.23
N LEU A 149 -4.34 4.99 -6.61
CA LEU A 149 -3.03 5.32 -6.08
C LEU A 149 -3.12 5.74 -4.59
N GLU A 150 -4.13 6.53 -4.22
CA GLU A 150 -4.38 6.90 -2.82
C GLU A 150 -4.75 5.68 -1.97
N LEU A 151 -5.62 4.79 -2.48
CA LEU A 151 -6.00 3.56 -1.78
C LEU A 151 -4.80 2.65 -1.56
N LEU A 152 -3.95 2.43 -2.56
CA LEU A 152 -2.75 1.61 -2.40
C LEU A 152 -1.76 2.23 -1.42
N ASN A 153 -1.60 3.55 -1.42
CA ASN A 153 -0.79 4.23 -0.42
C ASN A 153 -1.37 4.09 1.00
N GLY A 154 -2.69 4.17 1.15
CA GLY A 154 -3.34 3.92 2.44
C GLY A 154 -3.18 2.47 2.91
N LEU A 155 -3.30 1.49 2.02
CA LEU A 155 -3.11 0.07 2.32
C LEU A 155 -1.67 -0.24 2.72
N ASP A 156 -0.72 0.30 1.97
CA ASP A 156 0.70 0.21 2.24
C ASP A 156 1.08 0.84 3.59
N LEU A 157 0.48 1.99 3.92
CA LEU A 157 0.67 2.59 5.24
C LEU A 157 0.01 1.75 6.33
N ALA A 158 -1.16 1.15 6.09
CA ALA A 158 -1.80 0.25 7.06
C ALA A 158 -1.00 -1.04 7.28
N ASN A 159 -0.25 -1.48 6.26
CA ASN A 159 0.73 -2.57 6.39
C ASN A 159 1.89 -2.19 7.32
N GLN A 160 2.37 -0.95 7.21
CA GLN A 160 3.49 -0.42 8.00
C GLN A 160 3.09 -0.04 9.43
N SER A 161 1.93 0.60 9.60
CA SER A 161 1.38 1.07 10.87
C SER A 161 -0.14 1.25 10.73
N GLU A 162 -0.91 0.34 11.33
CA GLU A 162 -2.37 0.47 11.40
C GLU A 162 -2.80 1.80 12.05
N ALA A 163 -2.07 2.26 13.07
CA ALA A 163 -2.39 3.52 13.74
C ALA A 163 -2.26 4.72 12.80
N ALA A 164 -1.15 4.80 12.05
CA ALA A 164 -0.95 5.88 11.08
C ALA A 164 -2.02 5.85 9.97
N ALA A 165 -2.46 4.67 9.53
CA ALA A 165 -3.42 4.59 8.44
C ALA A 165 -4.89 4.76 8.89
N LEU A 166 -5.29 4.12 9.99
CA LEU A 166 -6.69 3.84 10.31
C LEU A 166 -7.21 4.52 11.57
N TRP A 167 -6.37 5.07 12.43
CA TRP A 167 -6.83 5.76 13.64
C TRP A 167 -7.29 7.19 13.32
N PRO A 168 -8.01 7.87 14.23
CA PRO A 168 -8.29 9.28 14.09
C PRO A 168 -7.01 10.08 13.82
N GLU A 169 -7.09 11.07 12.94
CA GLU A 169 -5.94 11.83 12.42
C GLU A 169 -4.93 11.02 11.59
N GLY A 170 -5.27 9.79 11.24
CA GLY A 170 -4.51 8.97 10.30
C GLY A 170 -4.69 9.41 8.84
N TYR A 171 -4.27 8.54 7.94
CA TYR A 171 -4.09 8.84 6.52
C TYR A 171 -5.27 9.53 5.85
N VAL A 172 -6.48 8.99 6.01
CA VAL A 172 -7.66 9.52 5.34
C VAL A 172 -8.03 10.92 5.85
N ASP A 173 -7.85 11.18 7.15
CA ASP A 173 -8.09 12.49 7.74
C ASP A 173 -7.10 13.52 7.19
N ARG A 174 -5.81 13.16 7.13
CA ARG A 174 -4.76 14.01 6.56
C ARG A 174 -4.96 14.26 5.07
N LEU A 175 -5.36 13.23 4.32
CA LEU A 175 -5.64 13.33 2.89
C LEU A 175 -6.83 14.27 2.63
N ALA A 176 -7.91 14.15 3.42
CA ALA A 176 -9.06 15.03 3.32
C ALA A 176 -8.68 16.50 3.60
N GLN A 177 -7.85 16.74 4.63
CA GLN A 177 -7.30 18.08 4.91
C GLN A 177 -6.48 18.61 3.73
N LEU A 178 -5.55 17.83 3.20
CA LEU A 178 -4.67 18.26 2.11
C LEU A 178 -5.41 18.57 0.81
N LYS A 179 -6.48 17.82 0.50
CA LYS A 179 -7.40 18.11 -0.61
C LYS A 179 -8.09 19.47 -0.52
N THR A 180 -8.17 20.07 0.66
CA THR A 180 -8.68 21.45 0.84
C THR A 180 -7.59 22.51 0.64
N LEU A 181 -6.32 22.12 0.71
CA LEU A 181 -5.18 23.03 0.78
C LEU A 181 -4.40 23.15 -0.53
N THR A 182 -4.37 22.09 -1.34
CA THR A 182 -3.61 22.03 -2.60
C THR A 182 -4.29 21.13 -3.61
N ASP A 183 -4.09 21.37 -4.90
CA ASP A 183 -4.57 20.51 -6.00
C ASP A 183 -3.48 19.52 -6.49
N ASP A 184 -2.28 19.59 -5.92
CA ASP A 184 -1.17 18.67 -6.21
C ASP A 184 -1.42 17.30 -5.56
N ALA A 185 -1.84 16.33 -6.38
CA ALA A 185 -2.22 14.99 -5.93
C ALA A 185 -1.04 14.19 -5.33
N GLU A 186 0.17 14.35 -5.85
CA GLU A 186 1.35 13.68 -5.29
C GLU A 186 1.64 14.24 -3.90
N LEU A 187 1.63 15.57 -3.77
CA LEU A 187 1.89 16.22 -2.51
C LEU A 187 0.81 15.91 -1.47
N GLN A 188 -0.47 15.80 -1.89
CA GLN A 188 -1.55 15.33 -1.02
C GLN A 188 -1.25 13.94 -0.43
N ILE A 189 -0.75 13.00 -1.23
CA ILE A 189 -0.45 11.64 -0.76
C ILE A 189 0.78 11.66 0.16
N LEU A 190 1.88 12.27 -0.27
CA LEU A 190 3.13 12.26 0.47
C LEU A 190 3.00 12.90 1.85
N GLU A 191 2.38 14.08 1.91
CA GLU A 191 2.17 14.77 3.18
C GLU A 191 1.14 14.03 4.04
N ALA A 192 0.08 13.45 3.45
CA ALA A 192 -0.88 12.67 4.23
C ALA A 192 -0.19 11.47 4.91
N ARG A 193 0.65 10.74 4.17
CA ARG A 193 1.43 9.63 4.70
C ARG A 193 2.39 10.07 5.80
N ALA A 194 3.11 11.18 5.60
CA ALA A 194 4.06 11.66 6.59
C ALA A 194 3.35 12.14 7.86
N TRP A 195 2.37 13.04 7.73
CA TRP A 195 1.65 13.64 8.86
C TRP A 195 0.76 12.67 9.63
N SER A 196 0.51 11.48 9.10
CA SER A 196 -0.13 10.38 9.84
C SER A 196 0.71 9.86 11.02
N TYR A 197 2.01 10.16 11.03
CA TYR A 197 2.90 9.86 12.15
C TYR A 197 3.00 11.00 13.17
N TRP A 198 2.34 12.14 12.94
CA TRP A 198 2.34 13.23 13.93
C TRP A 198 1.37 12.93 15.06
N ASN A 199 1.87 12.90 16.30
CA ASN A 199 1.03 12.80 17.50
C ASN A 199 0.68 14.21 18.02
N PRO A 200 -0.59 14.64 17.95
CA PRO A 200 -1.00 15.97 18.37
C PRO A 200 -0.90 16.20 19.88
N GLU A 201 -1.08 15.16 20.69
CA GLU A 201 -1.04 15.23 22.15
C GLU A 201 0.39 15.45 22.65
N ARG A 202 1.33 14.68 22.07
CA ARG A 202 2.77 14.79 22.37
C ARG A 202 3.45 15.96 21.65
N LYS A 203 2.81 16.50 20.60
CA LYS A 203 3.41 17.47 19.66
C LYS A 203 4.75 16.97 19.11
N ASP A 204 4.77 15.71 18.71
CA ASP A 204 5.98 15.02 18.28
C ASP A 204 5.69 13.92 17.25
N TRP A 205 6.71 13.49 16.52
CA TRP A 205 6.62 12.40 15.56
C TRP A 205 6.65 11.05 16.28
N ASP A 206 5.76 10.14 15.87
CA ASP A 206 5.60 8.80 16.43
C ASP A 206 5.97 7.73 15.39
N ALA A 207 7.20 7.81 14.91
CA ALA A 207 7.78 6.93 13.90
C ALA A 207 9.16 6.42 14.36
N PRO A 208 9.23 5.60 15.42
CA PRO A 208 10.49 5.23 16.07
C PRO A 208 11.47 4.53 15.12
N GLY A 209 10.97 3.68 14.21
CA GLY A 209 11.77 3.03 13.17
C GLY A 209 12.30 3.98 12.09
N LEU A 210 11.80 5.21 12.02
CA LEU A 210 12.21 6.27 11.07
C LEU A 210 12.95 7.42 11.78
N GLY A 211 13.24 7.29 13.07
CA GLY A 211 14.01 8.29 13.82
C GLY A 211 13.23 9.55 14.21
N ASN A 212 11.89 9.50 14.25
CA ASN A 212 11.02 10.55 14.83
C ASN A 212 11.32 11.98 14.35
N THR A 213 11.64 12.16 13.06
CA THR A 213 11.72 13.50 12.46
C THR A 213 10.94 13.54 11.17
N TYR A 214 10.32 14.70 10.88
CA TYR A 214 9.62 14.92 9.62
C TYR A 214 10.47 14.56 8.40
N ALA A 215 11.74 14.97 8.38
CA ALA A 215 12.62 14.77 7.24
C ALA A 215 12.82 13.28 6.93
N ASN A 216 13.09 12.46 7.95
CA ASN A 216 13.28 11.02 7.78
C ASN A 216 11.97 10.32 7.42
N VAL A 217 10.86 10.70 8.08
CA VAL A 217 9.53 10.15 7.79
C VAL A 217 9.18 10.45 6.33
N LEU A 218 9.24 11.71 5.90
CA LEU A 218 8.92 12.08 4.52
C LEU A 218 9.84 11.41 3.50
N GLN A 219 11.13 11.22 3.81
CA GLN A 219 12.06 10.53 2.93
C GLN A 219 11.67 9.05 2.72
N ASP A 220 11.35 8.32 3.79
CA ASP A 220 10.86 6.93 3.65
C ASP A 220 9.52 6.90 2.91
N GLN A 221 8.56 7.72 3.32
CA GLN A 221 7.24 7.74 2.69
C GLN A 221 7.30 8.09 1.19
N ARG A 222 8.26 8.93 0.77
CA ARG A 222 8.54 9.21 -0.65
C ARG A 222 9.02 7.97 -1.40
N ARG A 223 10.01 7.25 -0.88
CA ARG A 223 10.51 6.01 -1.50
C ARG A 223 9.38 4.99 -1.70
N ARG A 224 8.50 4.85 -0.69
CA ARG A 224 7.35 3.94 -0.75
C ARG A 224 6.33 4.36 -1.80
N TYR A 225 5.96 5.65 -1.80
CA TYR A 225 5.07 6.23 -2.81
C TYR A 225 5.60 6.01 -4.24
N GLU A 226 6.89 6.28 -4.48
CA GLU A 226 7.53 6.09 -5.79
C GLU A 226 7.44 4.63 -6.24
N SER A 227 7.72 3.68 -5.33
CA SER A 227 7.63 2.24 -5.62
C SER A 227 6.21 1.82 -6.01
N ILE A 228 5.18 2.33 -5.30
CA ILE A 228 3.77 2.05 -5.60
C ILE A 228 3.38 2.64 -6.95
N ARG A 229 3.77 3.90 -7.21
CA ARG A 229 3.47 4.59 -8.46
C ARG A 229 4.08 3.83 -9.65
N GLU A 230 5.35 3.45 -9.56
CA GLU A 230 6.04 2.71 -10.62
C GLU A 230 5.46 1.32 -10.84
N ALA A 231 5.08 0.62 -9.78
CA ALA A 231 4.38 -0.67 -9.91
C ALA A 231 3.02 -0.51 -10.63
N LEU A 232 2.24 0.52 -10.29
CA LEU A 232 0.96 0.79 -10.98
C LEU A 232 1.12 1.12 -12.46
N GLU A 233 2.20 1.80 -12.84
CA GLU A 233 2.52 2.09 -14.24
C GLU A 233 2.82 0.81 -15.04
N GLN A 234 3.43 -0.20 -14.41
CA GLN A 234 3.69 -1.50 -15.03
C GLN A 234 2.46 -2.41 -15.07
N TYR A 235 1.56 -2.25 -14.12
CA TYR A 235 0.36 -3.08 -13.97
C TYR A 235 -0.92 -2.22 -14.04
N PRO A 236 -1.19 -1.52 -15.16
CA PRO A 236 -2.35 -0.68 -15.27
C PRO A 236 -3.64 -1.51 -15.13
N PRO A 237 -4.70 -0.97 -14.50
CA PRO A 237 -5.99 -1.66 -14.47
C PRO A 237 -6.43 -1.93 -15.90
N ALA A 238 -6.82 -3.18 -16.18
CA ALA A 238 -7.26 -3.59 -17.51
C ALA A 238 -8.30 -2.60 -18.05
N THR A 239 -7.91 -1.82 -19.04
CA THR A 239 -8.81 -0.92 -19.75
C THR A 239 -9.74 -1.80 -20.57
N GLY A 240 -10.97 -2.00 -20.08
CA GLY A 240 -12.09 -2.55 -20.83
C GLY A 240 -11.71 -3.65 -21.83
N ALA A 241 -11.54 -4.89 -21.36
CA ALA A 241 -11.82 -6.00 -22.23
C ALA A 241 -13.25 -5.79 -22.74
N SER A 242 -13.39 -5.55 -24.06
CA SER A 242 -14.68 -5.53 -24.72
C SER A 242 -15.44 -6.76 -24.24
N ALA A 243 -16.62 -6.54 -23.67
CA ALA A 243 -17.57 -7.59 -23.37
C ALA A 243 -17.88 -8.30 -24.69
N THR A 244 -17.11 -9.34 -25.01
CA THR A 244 -17.54 -10.36 -25.95
C THR A 244 -18.55 -11.18 -25.18
N THR A 245 -19.81 -10.81 -25.36
CA THR A 245 -20.97 -11.56 -24.93
C THR A 245 -20.81 -13.01 -25.40
N PRO A 246 -21.11 -14.04 -24.58
CA PRO A 246 -21.03 -15.45 -24.99
C PRO A 246 -21.99 -15.88 -26.13
N GLN A 247 -22.62 -14.95 -26.86
CA GLN A 247 -23.50 -15.27 -27.99
C GLN A 247 -22.81 -15.28 -29.36
N ASP A 248 -21.60 -14.73 -29.52
CA ASP A 248 -20.95 -14.63 -30.84
C ASP A 248 -20.05 -15.81 -31.23
N VAL A 249 -19.90 -16.83 -30.37
CA VAL A 249 -19.12 -18.04 -30.71
C VAL A 249 -19.95 -19.10 -31.45
N ALA A 250 -21.28 -18.98 -31.45
CA ALA A 250 -22.17 -19.98 -32.06
C ALA A 250 -22.48 -19.73 -33.55
N ALA A 251 -22.18 -18.55 -34.10
CA ALA A 251 -22.53 -18.22 -35.48
C ALA A 251 -21.45 -18.55 -36.52
N ASN A 252 -20.22 -18.85 -36.10
CA ASN A 252 -19.07 -19.04 -37.01
C ASN A 252 -18.62 -20.51 -37.19
N GLN A 253 -19.46 -21.47 -36.81
CA GLN A 253 -19.17 -22.91 -36.95
C GLN A 253 -20.16 -23.70 -37.82
N ILE A 254 -20.99 -23.03 -38.63
CA ILE A 254 -21.91 -23.69 -39.57
C ILE A 254 -21.82 -23.07 -40.97
N ILE A 255 -20.63 -22.98 -41.57
CA ILE A 255 -20.51 -22.98 -43.05
C ILE A 255 -19.18 -23.64 -43.40
N SER A 256 -19.19 -24.96 -43.61
CA SER A 256 -18.32 -25.68 -44.57
C SER A 256 -18.55 -27.19 -44.46
N PHE A 257 -19.73 -27.66 -44.87
CA PHE A 257 -19.89 -29.03 -45.36
C PHE A 257 -21.01 -29.07 -46.39
N ASN A 258 -20.61 -28.98 -47.65
CA ASN A 258 -21.16 -29.65 -48.83
C ASN A 258 -20.79 -28.83 -50.07
N VAL A 259 -20.04 -29.43 -51.00
CA VAL A 259 -20.44 -29.70 -52.39
C VAL A 259 -19.28 -30.42 -53.10
N LEU A 260 -19.59 -31.66 -53.50
CA LEU A 260 -18.99 -32.56 -54.50
C LEU A 260 -17.66 -33.26 -54.18
#